data_AF-A0A349WGP5-F1
#
_entry.id   AF-A0A349WGP5-F1
#
_cell.length_a   1.000
_cell.length_b   1.000
_cell.length_c   1.000
_cell.angle_alpha   90.00
_cell.angle_beta   90.00
_cell.angle_gamma   90.00
#
_symmetry.space_group_name_H-M   'P 1'
#
loop_
_entity.id
_entity.type
_entity.pdbx_description
1 polymer ?
#
loop_
_entity_poly.entity_id
_entity_poly.type
_entity_poly.pdbx_seq_one_letter_code
_entity_poly.pdbx_strand_id
1 'polypeptide(L)'
;QKGEIDNTFDGGIGYGSTWAHSDLSNTHLAMEALFYAKKSFQSKEGESLDLDWDAAISFVSKCQNLKTTNPQEWVSEHVDDKGGFIYFPGNSMAGDRETKGNQVALRSYGSMSYAGLLSFIYAEMNADDERVKAVRTWLSQNFSIKENPGMGPQGLYYYYHTMAKALSLSGTKEIQDANGKIRDWRKELAMELINNQNPEGFWINENGRWWEKDPILVSCYAILSLERILYAF
;
A
#
# COMPACT_ATOMS: atom_id res chain seq x y z
N GLN A 1 -9.79 -21.57 12.44
CA GLN A 1 -10.15 -21.49 13.87
C GLN A 1 -9.32 -20.36 14.47
N LYS A 2 -9.55 -19.92 15.73
CA LYS A 2 -8.67 -18.89 16.30
C LYS A 2 -7.23 -19.42 16.40
N GLY A 3 -6.27 -18.69 15.84
CA GLY A 3 -4.85 -19.08 15.84
C GLY A 3 -4.47 -20.09 14.76
N GLU A 4 -5.37 -20.40 13.83
CA GLU A 4 -5.08 -21.21 12.66
C GLU A 4 -5.27 -20.36 11.39
N ILE A 5 -4.48 -20.63 10.34
CA ILE A 5 -4.58 -19.95 9.04
C ILE A 5 -5.46 -20.80 8.11
N ASP A 6 -6.75 -20.93 8.43
CA ASP A 6 -7.70 -21.76 7.68
C ASP A 6 -8.71 -20.93 6.86
N ASN A 7 -8.72 -19.60 7.05
CA ASN A 7 -9.47 -18.64 6.28
C ASN A 7 -8.53 -17.73 5.45
N THR A 8 -8.99 -17.36 4.27
CA THR A 8 -8.28 -16.44 3.38
C THR A 8 -7.99 -15.08 4.02
N PHE A 9 -8.82 -14.63 4.97
CA PHE A 9 -8.70 -13.34 5.65
C PHE A 9 -7.90 -13.38 6.96
N ASP A 10 -7.46 -14.56 7.42
CA ASP A 10 -6.72 -14.71 8.68
C ASP A 10 -5.38 -13.95 8.65
N GLY A 11 -5.06 -13.31 9.78
CA GLY A 11 -3.87 -12.49 9.97
C GLY A 11 -4.05 -11.02 9.57
N GLY A 12 -5.09 -10.71 8.77
CA GLY A 12 -5.42 -9.34 8.42
C GLY A 12 -6.33 -8.66 9.44
N ILE A 13 -6.46 -7.35 9.32
CA ILE A 13 -7.33 -6.49 10.12
C ILE A 13 -8.22 -5.70 9.17
N GLY A 14 -9.50 -5.58 9.52
CA GLY A 14 -10.51 -4.87 8.74
C GLY A 14 -11.41 -4.00 9.59
N TYR A 15 -12.51 -3.55 9.00
CA TYR A 15 -13.49 -2.67 9.63
C TYR A 15 -14.92 -3.09 9.27
N GLY A 16 -15.89 -2.59 10.04
CA GLY A 16 -17.31 -2.91 9.86
C GLY A 16 -17.83 -3.93 10.87
N SER A 17 -19.14 -3.92 11.09
CA SER A 17 -19.83 -4.75 12.09
C SER A 17 -20.62 -5.92 11.51
N THR A 18 -20.85 -5.94 10.20
CA THR A 18 -21.74 -6.90 9.52
C THR A 18 -21.01 -8.04 8.82
N TRP A 19 -19.82 -7.78 8.26
CA TRP A 19 -18.95 -8.80 7.66
C TRP A 19 -17.52 -8.52 8.10
N ALA A 20 -16.93 -9.42 8.88
CA ALA A 20 -15.54 -9.33 9.25
C ALA A 20 -14.69 -9.77 8.04
N HIS A 21 -14.34 -8.82 7.18
CA HIS A 21 -13.33 -9.04 6.14
C HIS A 21 -12.11 -8.16 6.44
N SER A 22 -10.95 -8.79 6.46
CA SER A 22 -9.68 -8.10 6.56
C SER A 22 -9.34 -7.39 5.25
N ASP A 23 -8.73 -6.21 5.32
CA ASP A 23 -8.27 -5.49 4.14
C ASP A 23 -6.87 -4.93 4.32
N LEU A 24 -6.15 -4.75 3.21
CA LEU A 24 -4.76 -4.33 3.24
C LEU A 24 -4.59 -2.89 3.75
N SER A 25 -5.57 -2.02 3.52
CA SER A 25 -5.52 -0.63 3.99
C SER A 25 -5.57 -0.56 5.53
N ASN A 26 -6.44 -1.32 6.18
CA ASN A 26 -6.46 -1.34 7.65
C ASN A 26 -5.32 -2.20 8.22
N THR A 27 -4.96 -3.29 7.55
CA THR A 27 -3.88 -4.17 7.99
C THR A 27 -2.54 -3.44 8.06
N HIS A 28 -2.12 -2.67 7.03
CA HIS A 28 -0.83 -1.98 7.09
C HIS A 28 -0.79 -0.89 8.17
N LEU A 29 -1.91 -0.20 8.44
CA LEU A 29 -2.00 0.79 9.54
C LEU A 29 -1.89 0.11 10.91
N ALA A 30 -2.53 -1.04 11.07
CA ALA A 30 -2.41 -1.82 12.30
C ALA A 30 -0.99 -2.37 12.49
N MET A 31 -0.37 -2.90 11.43
CA MET A 31 1.03 -3.34 11.46
C MET A 31 1.98 -2.18 11.81
N GLU A 32 1.75 -0.97 11.28
CA GLU A 32 2.48 0.23 11.66
C GLU A 32 2.36 0.51 13.17
N ALA A 33 1.13 0.55 13.69
CA ALA A 33 0.88 0.81 15.10
C ALA A 33 1.54 -0.25 15.99
N LEU A 34 1.43 -1.53 15.63
CA LEU A 34 2.05 -2.65 16.34
C LEU A 34 3.58 -2.58 16.33
N PHE A 35 4.19 -2.21 15.19
CA PHE A 35 5.63 -2.04 15.07
C PHE A 35 6.14 -0.96 16.03
N TYR A 36 5.51 0.23 16.05
CA TYR A 36 5.93 1.30 16.95
C TYR A 36 5.60 1.01 18.42
N ALA A 37 4.47 0.35 18.70
CA ALA A 37 4.11 -0.10 20.03
C ALA A 37 5.17 -1.08 20.57
N LYS A 38 5.57 -2.09 19.79
CA LYS A 38 6.63 -3.04 20.14
C LYS A 38 7.96 -2.34 20.47
N LYS A 39 8.29 -1.24 19.77
CA LYS A 39 9.51 -0.46 20.03
C LYS A 39 9.41 0.48 21.24
N SER A 40 8.21 0.84 21.65
CA SER A 40 7.96 1.83 22.70
C SER A 40 7.59 1.22 24.06
N PHE A 41 6.91 0.07 24.05
CA PHE A 41 6.52 -0.62 25.27
C PHE A 41 7.61 -1.61 25.70
N GLN A 42 8.09 -1.47 26.93
CA GLN A 42 8.82 -2.54 27.60
C GLN A 42 7.79 -3.56 28.09
N SER A 43 7.89 -4.80 27.63
CA SER A 43 7.10 -5.90 28.18
C SER A 43 7.37 -6.00 29.69
N LYS A 44 6.31 -6.10 30.49
CA LYS A 44 6.47 -6.46 31.90
C LYS A 44 7.08 -7.86 31.99
N GLU A 45 7.84 -8.10 33.05
CA GLU A 45 8.43 -9.41 33.32
C GLU A 45 7.30 -10.47 33.38
N GLY A 46 7.31 -11.43 32.45
CA GLY A 46 6.30 -12.48 32.31
C GLY A 46 5.20 -12.23 31.26
N GLU A 47 5.10 -11.04 30.66
CA GLU A 47 4.18 -10.77 29.55
C GLU A 47 4.93 -10.79 28.21
N SER A 48 4.63 -11.77 27.35
CA SER A 48 5.10 -11.75 25.96
C SER A 48 4.13 -10.97 25.08
N LEU A 49 4.57 -9.83 24.55
CA LEU A 49 3.97 -9.15 23.40
C LEU A 49 4.40 -9.88 22.11
N ASP A 50 4.16 -11.19 22.06
CA ASP A 50 4.50 -12.00 20.89
C ASP A 50 3.37 -11.87 19.88
N LEU A 51 3.59 -10.98 18.91
CA LEU A 51 2.66 -10.73 17.82
C LEU A 51 2.90 -11.77 16.72
N ASP A 52 1.82 -12.35 16.20
CA ASP A 52 1.88 -13.28 15.08
C ASP A 52 2.09 -12.54 13.75
N TRP A 53 3.34 -12.10 13.53
CA TRP A 53 3.75 -11.44 12.29
C TRP A 53 3.64 -12.38 11.09
N ASP A 54 3.81 -13.68 11.28
CA ASP A 54 3.70 -14.66 10.20
C ASP A 54 2.28 -14.74 9.65
N ALA A 55 1.26 -14.71 10.52
CA ALA A 55 -0.13 -14.59 10.09
C ALA A 55 -0.37 -13.28 9.32
N ALA A 56 0.12 -12.14 9.81
CA ALA A 56 -0.02 -10.86 9.13
C ALA A 56 0.67 -10.86 7.75
N ILE A 57 1.89 -11.36 7.66
CA ILE A 57 2.64 -11.52 6.40
C ILE A 57 1.89 -12.46 5.45
N SER A 58 1.28 -13.54 5.96
CA SER A 58 0.46 -14.46 5.17
C SER A 58 -0.73 -13.74 4.54
N PHE A 59 -1.49 -12.96 5.31
CA PHE A 59 -2.58 -12.13 4.77
C PHE A 59 -2.10 -11.14 3.71
N VAL A 60 -1.02 -10.41 3.99
CA VAL A 60 -0.47 -9.43 3.05
C VAL A 60 -0.03 -10.14 1.76
N SER A 61 0.64 -11.29 1.86
CA SER A 61 1.05 -12.09 0.70
C SER A 61 -0.14 -12.57 -0.14
N LYS A 62 -1.26 -12.93 0.51
CA LYS A 62 -2.52 -13.26 -0.16
C LYS A 62 -3.15 -12.06 -0.89
N CYS A 63 -2.73 -10.83 -0.62
CA CYS A 63 -3.19 -9.64 -1.35
C CYS A 63 -2.29 -9.27 -2.55
N GLN A 64 -1.17 -9.97 -2.75
CA GLN A 64 -0.21 -9.68 -3.81
C GLN A 64 -0.49 -10.49 -5.09
N ASN A 65 -0.37 -9.84 -6.25
CA ASN A 65 -0.38 -10.50 -7.55
C ASN A 65 0.99 -11.15 -7.85
N LEU A 66 1.33 -12.20 -7.12
CA LEU A 66 2.59 -12.93 -7.30
C LEU A 66 2.35 -14.45 -7.21
N LYS A 67 2.27 -15.12 -8.36
CA LYS A 67 1.87 -16.54 -8.44
C LYS A 67 2.79 -17.50 -7.69
N THR A 68 4.07 -17.15 -7.53
CA THR A 68 5.03 -17.98 -6.79
C THR A 68 4.71 -18.09 -5.30
N THR A 69 4.07 -17.07 -4.72
CA THR A 69 3.73 -17.00 -3.29
C THR A 69 2.24 -16.91 -3.00
N ASN A 70 1.41 -16.67 -4.02
CA ASN A 70 -0.04 -16.58 -3.91
C ASN A 70 -0.72 -17.52 -4.93
N PRO A 71 -1.25 -18.67 -4.50
CA PRO A 71 -1.82 -19.66 -5.40
C PRO A 71 -3.26 -19.36 -5.85
N GLN A 72 -3.90 -18.30 -5.32
CA GLN A 72 -5.32 -18.02 -5.57
C GLN A 72 -5.65 -17.83 -7.06
N GLU A 73 -6.89 -18.18 -7.44
CA GLU A 73 -7.32 -18.21 -8.84
C GLU A 73 -7.35 -16.83 -9.50
N TRP A 74 -7.66 -15.78 -8.73
CA TRP A 74 -7.74 -14.40 -9.22
C TRP A 74 -6.37 -13.75 -9.45
N VAL A 75 -5.27 -14.39 -9.04
CA VAL A 75 -3.92 -13.83 -9.14
C VAL A 75 -3.56 -13.60 -10.60
N SER A 76 -3.31 -12.33 -10.94
CA SER A 76 -2.98 -11.92 -12.30
C SER A 76 -1.53 -12.28 -12.66
N GLU A 77 -1.36 -12.96 -13.79
CA GLU A 77 -0.05 -13.19 -14.42
C GLU A 77 0.30 -12.12 -15.47
N HIS A 78 -0.60 -11.15 -15.68
CA HIS A 78 -0.36 -10.06 -16.62
C HIS A 78 0.79 -9.17 -16.12
N VAL A 79 1.66 -8.73 -17.04
CA VAL A 79 2.86 -7.94 -16.71
C VAL A 79 2.53 -6.67 -15.92
N ASP A 80 1.45 -5.96 -16.29
CA ASP A 80 0.99 -4.75 -15.61
C ASP A 80 0.56 -4.96 -14.15
N ASP A 81 0.22 -6.17 -13.71
CA ASP A 81 -0.28 -6.44 -12.36
C ASP A 81 0.76 -7.18 -11.50
N LYS A 82 1.70 -7.88 -12.14
CA LYS A 82 2.63 -8.79 -11.47
C LYS A 82 3.49 -8.05 -10.43
N GLY A 83 3.35 -8.47 -9.18
CA GLY A 83 4.07 -7.94 -8.01
C GLY A 83 3.34 -6.83 -7.26
N GLY A 84 2.34 -6.20 -7.87
CA GLY A 84 1.48 -5.22 -7.21
C GLY A 84 0.42 -5.87 -6.31
N PHE A 85 -0.41 -5.05 -5.68
CA PHE A 85 -1.38 -5.50 -4.68
C PHE A 85 -2.82 -5.10 -5.01
N ILE A 86 -3.75 -5.89 -4.47
CA ILE A 86 -5.19 -5.64 -4.46
C ILE A 86 -5.67 -5.23 -3.07
N TYR A 87 -6.98 -4.97 -2.90
CA TYR A 87 -7.53 -4.45 -1.65
C TYR A 87 -7.62 -5.52 -0.56
N PHE A 88 -8.19 -6.67 -0.90
CA PHE A 88 -8.21 -7.88 -0.09
C PHE A 88 -8.37 -9.09 -1.02
N PRO A 89 -8.09 -10.32 -0.56
CA PRO A 89 -8.13 -11.48 -1.45
C PRO A 89 -9.48 -11.64 -2.15
N GLY A 90 -9.47 -11.63 -3.49
CA GLY A 90 -10.68 -11.71 -4.31
C GLY A 90 -11.37 -10.38 -4.60
N ASN A 91 -10.80 -9.23 -4.21
CA ASN A 91 -11.33 -7.92 -4.55
C ASN A 91 -10.26 -6.87 -4.86
N SER A 92 -10.38 -6.25 -6.02
CA SER A 92 -9.59 -5.07 -6.39
C SER A 92 -10.48 -3.89 -6.69
N MET A 93 -10.10 -2.72 -6.18
CA MET A 93 -10.78 -1.47 -6.47
C MET A 93 -10.44 -0.91 -7.86
N ALA A 94 -9.35 -1.42 -8.47
CA ALA A 94 -8.99 -1.15 -9.87
C ALA A 94 -9.73 -2.06 -10.86
N GLY A 95 -10.54 -2.99 -10.34
CA GLY A 95 -11.37 -3.90 -11.12
C GLY A 95 -10.62 -5.08 -11.72
N ASP A 96 -11.25 -5.63 -12.75
CA ASP A 96 -10.94 -6.93 -13.29
C ASP A 96 -10.02 -6.83 -14.52
N ARG A 97 -9.32 -7.93 -14.79
CA ARG A 97 -8.57 -8.17 -16.02
C ARG A 97 -9.05 -9.46 -16.65
N GLU A 98 -9.48 -9.36 -17.90
CA GLU A 98 -9.80 -10.51 -18.72
C GLU A 98 -8.53 -11.33 -18.96
N THR A 99 -8.62 -12.63 -18.71
CA THR A 99 -7.54 -13.57 -19.01
C THR A 99 -7.94 -14.47 -20.19
N LYS A 100 -6.98 -15.26 -20.70
CA LYS A 100 -7.30 -16.27 -21.71
C LYS A 100 -8.06 -17.42 -21.05
N GLY A 101 -9.35 -17.52 -21.33
CA GLY A 101 -10.28 -18.45 -20.69
C GLY A 101 -11.25 -17.70 -19.78
N ASN A 102 -12.36 -18.34 -19.36
CA ASN A 102 -13.41 -17.69 -18.54
C ASN A 102 -12.97 -17.31 -17.10
N GLN A 103 -11.67 -17.16 -16.85
CA GLN A 103 -11.12 -16.71 -15.57
C GLN A 103 -10.91 -15.20 -15.58
N VAL A 104 -11.24 -14.57 -14.46
CA VAL A 104 -11.06 -13.15 -14.24
C VAL A 104 -9.95 -12.95 -13.23
N ALA A 105 -8.88 -12.28 -13.64
CA ALA A 105 -7.81 -11.87 -12.75
C ALA A 105 -8.07 -10.47 -12.20
N LEU A 106 -7.44 -10.10 -11.08
CA LEU A 106 -7.65 -8.79 -10.45
C LEU A 106 -6.47 -7.85 -10.69
N ARG A 107 -6.77 -6.59 -11.02
CA ARG A 107 -5.76 -5.58 -11.30
C ARG A 107 -5.07 -5.10 -10.04
N SER A 108 -3.77 -4.87 -10.12
CA SER A 108 -3.03 -4.18 -9.06
C SER A 108 -3.20 -2.67 -9.14
N TYR A 109 -3.03 -1.99 -8.01
CA TYR A 109 -3.07 -0.52 -7.99
C TYR A 109 -2.12 0.12 -6.97
N GLY A 110 -1.84 1.40 -7.20
CA GLY A 110 -0.74 2.13 -6.57
C GLY A 110 -0.82 2.18 -5.06
N SER A 111 -1.95 2.66 -4.51
CA SER A 111 -2.07 2.87 -3.07
C SER A 111 -1.94 1.57 -2.28
N MET A 112 -2.51 0.46 -2.77
CA MET A 112 -2.35 -0.84 -2.11
C MET A 112 -0.98 -1.46 -2.32
N SER A 113 -0.32 -1.19 -3.46
CA SER A 113 1.05 -1.67 -3.66
C SER A 113 2.04 -0.98 -2.72
N TYR A 114 1.85 0.32 -2.45
CA TYR A 114 2.62 0.99 -1.39
C TYR A 114 2.23 0.53 0.02
N ALA A 115 0.95 0.26 0.28
CA ALA A 115 0.52 -0.34 1.56
C ALA A 115 1.16 -1.72 1.79
N GLY A 116 1.22 -2.57 0.78
CA GLY A 116 1.89 -3.88 0.83
C GLY A 116 3.39 -3.75 1.09
N LEU A 117 4.08 -2.80 0.43
CA LEU A 117 5.48 -2.50 0.72
C LEU A 117 5.68 -2.03 2.17
N LEU A 118 4.82 -1.14 2.67
CA LEU A 118 4.86 -0.69 4.06
C LEU A 118 4.64 -1.85 5.04
N SER A 119 3.67 -2.72 4.78
CA SER A 119 3.46 -3.93 5.58
C SER A 119 4.72 -4.78 5.68
N PHE A 120 5.42 -5.02 4.57
CA PHE A 120 6.68 -5.77 4.58
C PHE A 120 7.82 -5.04 5.32
N ILE A 121 7.88 -3.71 5.23
CA ILE A 121 8.85 -2.90 5.98
C ILE A 121 8.58 -3.01 7.49
N TYR A 122 7.32 -2.87 7.93
CA TYR A 122 6.97 -2.96 9.35
C TYR A 122 7.07 -4.37 9.90
N ALA A 123 6.92 -5.39 9.06
CA ALA A 123 7.24 -6.78 9.38
C ALA A 123 8.75 -7.08 9.39
N GLU A 124 9.61 -6.07 9.15
CA GLU A 124 11.07 -6.20 9.13
C GLU A 124 11.57 -7.31 8.17
N MET A 125 10.86 -7.50 7.05
CA MET A 125 11.21 -8.53 6.05
C MET A 125 12.52 -8.21 5.33
N ASN A 126 13.22 -9.26 4.90
CA ASN A 126 14.45 -9.12 4.14
C ASN A 126 14.18 -8.43 2.80
N ALA A 127 15.00 -7.42 2.45
CA ALA A 127 14.91 -6.71 1.18
C ALA A 127 15.11 -7.62 -0.04
N ASP A 128 15.76 -8.77 0.13
CA ASP A 128 15.97 -9.77 -0.91
C ASP A 128 14.82 -10.76 -1.11
N ASP A 129 13.79 -10.74 -0.24
CA ASP A 129 12.59 -11.57 -0.37
C ASP A 129 11.89 -11.30 -1.71
N GLU A 130 11.45 -12.36 -2.40
CA GLU A 130 10.85 -12.26 -3.73
C GLU A 130 9.61 -11.35 -3.74
N ARG A 131 8.83 -11.33 -2.66
CA ARG A 131 7.61 -10.51 -2.52
C ARG A 131 7.96 -9.03 -2.44
N VAL A 132 9.02 -8.70 -1.69
CA VAL A 132 9.54 -7.33 -1.54
C VAL A 132 10.14 -6.83 -2.85
N LYS A 133 10.93 -7.67 -3.55
CA LYS A 133 11.49 -7.33 -4.86
C LYS A 133 10.41 -7.12 -5.91
N ALA A 134 9.38 -7.98 -5.94
CA ALA A 134 8.28 -7.90 -6.89
C ALA A 134 7.50 -6.58 -6.75
N VAL A 135 7.15 -6.18 -5.52
CA VAL A 135 6.41 -4.93 -5.31
C VAL A 135 7.25 -3.70 -5.60
N ARG A 136 8.54 -3.69 -5.22
CA ARG A 136 9.45 -2.60 -5.58
C ARG A 136 9.57 -2.44 -7.09
N THR A 137 9.66 -3.55 -7.82
CA THR A 137 9.69 -3.54 -9.29
C THR A 137 8.40 -2.96 -9.86
N TRP A 138 7.24 -3.45 -9.39
CA TRP A 138 5.94 -2.97 -9.84
C TRP A 138 5.75 -1.47 -9.58
N LEU A 139 6.11 -0.99 -8.38
CA LEU A 139 6.03 0.42 -8.00
C LEU A 139 6.95 1.30 -8.84
N SER A 140 8.14 0.81 -9.19
CA SER A 140 9.07 1.52 -10.08
C SER A 140 8.48 1.66 -11.48
N GLN A 141 7.94 0.57 -12.02
CA GLN A 141 7.35 0.54 -13.36
C GLN A 141 6.05 1.35 -13.47
N ASN A 142 5.29 1.46 -12.39
CA ASN A 142 4.02 2.15 -12.34
C ASN A 142 4.10 3.51 -11.62
N PHE A 143 5.31 4.05 -11.40
CA PHE A 143 5.47 5.31 -10.67
C PHE A 143 4.74 6.46 -11.37
N SER A 144 3.86 7.14 -10.63
CA SER A 144 3.11 8.30 -11.11
C SER A 144 2.90 9.34 -10.02
N ILE A 145 2.94 10.61 -10.42
CA ILE A 145 2.53 11.80 -9.62
C ILE A 145 1.24 12.41 -10.19
N LYS A 146 0.62 11.77 -11.20
CA LYS A 146 -0.59 12.30 -11.87
C LYS A 146 -1.84 11.50 -11.57
N GLU A 147 -1.67 10.28 -11.12
CA GLU A 147 -2.75 9.39 -10.74
C GLU A 147 -2.30 8.45 -9.63
N ASN A 148 -3.27 7.80 -9.00
CA ASN A 148 -3.07 6.54 -8.30
C ASN A 148 -3.10 5.43 -9.38
N PRO A 149 -1.97 4.80 -9.72
CA PRO A 149 -1.91 3.82 -10.82
C PRO A 149 -3.03 2.78 -10.75
N GLY A 150 -3.77 2.61 -11.84
CA GLY A 150 -4.94 1.72 -11.92
C GLY A 150 -6.26 2.29 -11.39
N MET A 151 -6.22 3.47 -10.76
CA MET A 151 -7.37 4.14 -10.14
C MET A 151 -7.64 5.55 -10.70
N GLY A 152 -6.73 6.11 -11.50
CA GLY A 152 -6.84 7.48 -11.98
C GLY A 152 -6.80 8.48 -10.80
N PRO A 153 -7.69 9.48 -10.75
CA PRO A 153 -7.71 10.46 -9.67
C PRO A 153 -8.30 9.92 -8.36
N GLN A 154 -8.73 8.66 -8.28
CA GLN A 154 -9.43 8.14 -7.10
C GLN A 154 -8.44 7.79 -5.98
N GLY A 155 -8.62 8.37 -4.79
CA GLY A 155 -7.72 8.12 -3.66
C GLY A 155 -6.31 8.66 -3.86
N LEU A 156 -6.19 9.74 -4.63
CA LEU A 156 -4.92 10.28 -5.10
C LEU A 156 -4.08 10.85 -3.95
N TYR A 157 -4.70 11.54 -3.01
CA TYR A 157 -3.97 12.13 -1.88
C TYR A 157 -3.62 11.07 -0.84
N TYR A 158 -4.49 10.09 -0.61
CA TYR A 158 -4.15 8.90 0.15
C TYR A 158 -2.98 8.13 -0.48
N TYR A 159 -2.99 7.99 -1.82
CA TYR A 159 -1.87 7.41 -2.57
C TYR A 159 -0.57 8.20 -2.36
N TYR A 160 -0.60 9.54 -2.47
CA TYR A 160 0.57 10.38 -2.23
C TYR A 160 1.17 10.20 -0.84
N HIS A 161 0.33 10.19 0.20
CA HIS A 161 0.79 10.00 1.56
C HIS A 161 1.41 8.60 1.77
N THR A 162 0.73 7.57 1.28
CA THR A 162 1.21 6.18 1.39
C THR A 162 2.52 5.98 0.61
N MET A 163 2.62 6.56 -0.60
CA MET A 163 3.83 6.58 -1.42
C MET A 163 4.99 7.29 -0.71
N ALA A 164 4.79 8.52 -0.25
CA ALA A 164 5.83 9.31 0.40
C ALA A 164 6.38 8.60 1.63
N LYS A 165 5.49 8.00 2.44
CA LYS A 165 5.87 7.20 3.61
C LYS A 165 6.68 5.97 3.21
N ALA A 166 6.21 5.19 2.24
CA ALA A 166 6.89 3.97 1.80
C ALA A 166 8.29 4.25 1.25
N LEU A 167 8.41 5.24 0.36
CA LEU A 167 9.68 5.60 -0.28
C LEU A 167 10.68 6.20 0.71
N SER A 168 10.20 7.00 1.68
CA SER A 168 11.01 7.53 2.77
C SER A 168 11.54 6.41 3.67
N LEU A 169 10.67 5.51 4.14
CA LEU A 169 11.08 4.40 5.01
C LEU A 169 11.95 3.36 4.30
N SER A 170 11.79 3.21 2.98
CA SER A 170 12.59 2.26 2.19
C SER A 170 13.97 2.78 1.78
N GLY A 171 14.32 4.02 2.14
CA GLY A 171 15.61 4.61 1.76
C GLY A 171 15.71 5.00 0.27
N THR A 172 14.59 5.09 -0.45
CA THR A 172 14.60 5.26 -1.90
C THR A 172 14.94 6.70 -2.26
N LYS A 173 16.14 6.93 -2.81
CA LYS A 173 16.58 8.28 -3.23
C LYS A 173 15.96 8.73 -4.55
N GLU A 174 15.88 7.81 -5.50
CA GLU A 174 15.44 8.02 -6.86
C GLU A 174 14.66 6.79 -7.34
N ILE A 175 13.75 6.97 -8.29
CA ILE A 175 13.01 5.89 -8.92
C ILE A 175 13.41 5.82 -10.39
N GLN A 176 13.74 4.63 -10.88
CA GLN A 176 13.87 4.39 -12.31
C GLN A 176 12.50 3.97 -12.87
N ASP A 177 11.85 4.84 -13.63
CA ASP A 177 10.52 4.53 -14.16
C ASP A 177 10.56 3.48 -15.29
N ALA A 178 9.38 3.07 -15.79
CA ALA A 178 9.27 2.09 -16.88
C ALA A 178 9.98 2.49 -18.18
N ASN A 179 10.25 3.78 -18.39
CA ASN A 179 11.00 4.28 -19.55
C ASN A 179 12.51 4.36 -19.28
N GLY A 180 12.96 3.89 -18.12
CA GLY A 180 14.34 3.96 -17.68
C GLY A 180 14.76 5.35 -17.18
N LYS A 181 13.84 6.31 -17.06
CA LYS A 181 14.15 7.66 -16.60
C LYS A 181 14.29 7.67 -15.09
N ILE A 182 15.35 8.32 -14.61
CA ILE A 182 15.55 8.57 -13.18
C ILE A 182 14.65 9.73 -12.73
N ARG A 183 13.84 9.48 -11.70
CA ARG A 183 12.82 10.37 -11.15
C ARG A 183 13.18 10.75 -9.73
N ASP A 184 13.24 12.05 -9.48
CA ASP A 184 13.32 12.61 -8.13
C ASP A 184 11.89 12.71 -7.58
N TRP A 185 11.40 11.61 -7.00
CA TRP A 185 10.03 11.51 -6.50
C TRP A 185 9.72 12.57 -5.43
N ARG A 186 10.72 13.01 -4.66
CA ARG A 186 10.57 14.02 -3.61
C ARG A 186 10.25 15.36 -4.23
N LYS A 187 11.08 15.79 -5.18
CA LYS A 187 10.89 17.04 -5.89
C LYS A 187 9.59 17.02 -6.68
N GLU A 188 9.30 15.94 -7.40
CA GLU A 188 8.10 15.83 -8.22
C GLU A 188 6.83 15.89 -7.36
N LEU A 189 6.76 15.13 -6.27
CA LEU A 189 5.61 15.15 -5.36
C LEU A 189 5.47 16.51 -4.64
N ALA A 190 6.58 17.09 -4.15
CA ALA A 190 6.55 18.40 -3.50
C ALA A 190 6.02 19.48 -4.44
N MET A 191 6.50 19.52 -5.69
CA MET A 191 6.01 20.48 -6.69
C MET A 191 4.55 20.23 -7.04
N GLU A 192 4.12 18.97 -7.15
CA GLU A 192 2.71 18.65 -7.39
C GLU A 192 1.82 19.20 -6.28
N LEU A 193 2.18 18.97 -5.02
CA LEU A 193 1.40 19.46 -3.88
C LEU A 193 1.44 20.99 -3.82
N ILE A 194 2.60 21.63 -3.90
CA ILE A 194 2.70 23.10 -3.83
C ILE A 194 1.92 23.78 -4.96
N ASN A 195 2.01 23.27 -6.19
CA ASN A 195 1.33 23.86 -7.34
C ASN A 195 -0.19 23.69 -7.30
N ASN A 196 -0.69 22.67 -6.61
CA ASN A 196 -2.13 22.41 -6.49
C ASN A 196 -2.71 22.85 -5.13
N GLN A 197 -1.94 23.55 -4.30
CA GLN A 197 -2.48 24.14 -3.07
C GLN A 197 -3.45 25.26 -3.44
N ASN A 198 -4.66 25.22 -2.87
CA ASN A 198 -5.59 26.33 -2.98
C ASN A 198 -4.97 27.60 -2.34
N PRO A 199 -5.21 28.82 -2.87
CA PRO A 199 -4.74 30.06 -2.25
C PRO A 199 -5.14 30.26 -0.77
N GLU A 200 -6.22 29.62 -0.32
CA GLU A 200 -6.65 29.62 1.09
C GLU A 200 -5.88 28.61 1.97
N GLY A 201 -4.96 27.83 1.39
CA GLY A 201 -4.02 26.98 2.10
C GLY A 201 -4.39 25.50 2.20
N PHE A 202 -5.51 25.07 1.61
CA PHE A 202 -5.96 23.68 1.64
C PHE A 202 -5.78 22.96 0.30
N TRP A 203 -5.97 21.64 0.30
CA TRP A 203 -6.04 20.81 -0.90
C TRP A 203 -7.39 20.11 -1.00
N ILE A 204 -7.80 19.79 -2.22
CA ILE A 204 -9.01 19.02 -2.50
C ILE A 204 -8.76 18.13 -3.72
N ASN A 205 -9.46 16.98 -3.78
CA ASN A 205 -9.59 16.21 -4.99
C ASN A 205 -10.94 16.49 -5.65
N GLU A 206 -10.94 16.76 -6.95
CA GLU A 206 -12.19 16.89 -7.71
C GLU A 206 -13.00 15.58 -7.70
N ASN A 207 -12.30 14.44 -7.61
CA ASN A 207 -12.90 13.13 -7.40
C ASN A 207 -13.16 12.88 -5.91
N GLY A 208 -14.43 12.67 -5.54
CA GLY A 208 -14.85 12.49 -4.15
C GLY A 208 -14.81 11.06 -3.63
N ARG A 209 -14.33 10.09 -4.41
CA ARG A 209 -14.23 8.69 -3.94
C ARG A 209 -13.32 8.64 -2.71
N TRP A 210 -13.73 7.87 -1.70
CA TRP A 210 -13.06 7.77 -0.41
C TRP A 210 -12.86 9.11 0.29
N TRP A 211 -13.88 9.97 0.19
CA TRP A 211 -13.99 11.22 0.94
C TRP A 211 -12.95 12.27 0.55
N GLU A 212 -12.26 12.14 -0.58
CA GLU A 212 -11.24 13.13 -0.99
C GLU A 212 -11.84 14.47 -1.51
N LYS A 213 -13.16 14.66 -1.40
CA LYS A 213 -13.77 16.00 -1.49
C LYS A 213 -13.76 16.76 -0.17
N ASP A 214 -13.43 16.11 0.94
CA ASP A 214 -13.24 16.77 2.22
C ASP A 214 -11.86 17.45 2.26
N PRO A 215 -11.81 18.79 2.27
CA PRO A 215 -10.53 19.52 2.25
C PRO A 215 -9.72 19.31 3.52
N ILE A 216 -10.34 18.95 4.65
CA ILE A 216 -9.60 18.66 5.90
C ILE A 216 -8.81 17.37 5.72
N LEU A 217 -9.48 16.30 5.29
CA LEU A 217 -8.85 15.00 5.06
C LEU A 217 -7.71 15.10 4.05
N VAL A 218 -7.98 15.73 2.92
CA VAL A 218 -7.00 15.86 1.83
C VAL A 218 -5.82 16.74 2.23
N SER A 219 -6.05 17.83 2.95
CA SER A 219 -4.96 18.68 3.45
C SER A 219 -4.08 17.95 4.46
N CYS A 220 -4.66 17.11 5.32
CA CYS A 220 -3.88 16.25 6.21
C CYS A 220 -2.95 15.31 5.41
N TYR A 221 -3.45 14.65 4.36
CA TYR A 221 -2.61 13.81 3.52
C TYR A 221 -1.51 14.60 2.80
N ALA A 222 -1.82 15.78 2.27
CA ALA A 222 -0.84 16.64 1.60
C ALA A 222 0.27 17.09 2.56
N ILE A 223 -0.08 17.58 3.74
CA ILE A 223 0.88 18.05 4.75
C ILE A 223 1.75 16.90 5.24
N LEU A 224 1.16 15.74 5.57
CA LEU A 224 1.93 14.56 5.98
C LEU A 224 2.86 14.06 4.86
N SER A 225 2.45 14.18 3.60
CA SER A 225 3.32 13.85 2.45
C SER A 225 4.52 14.80 2.38
N LEU A 226 4.29 16.11 2.52
CA LEU A 226 5.35 17.12 2.55
C LEU A 226 6.31 16.93 3.74
N GLU A 227 5.77 16.59 4.92
CA GLU A 227 6.56 16.24 6.10
C GLU A 227 7.48 15.04 5.82
N ARG A 228 6.96 13.98 5.18
CA ARG A 228 7.76 12.81 4.79
C ARG A 228 8.87 13.16 3.80
N ILE A 229 8.63 14.10 2.90
CA ILE A 229 9.64 14.61 1.97
C ILE A 229 10.71 15.40 2.72
N LEU A 230 10.32 16.29 3.64
CA LEU A 230 11.24 17.14 4.39
C LEU A 230 12.22 16.35 5.25
N TYR A 231 11.75 15.27 5.87
CA TYR A 231 12.57 14.41 6.74
C TYR A 231 13.19 13.20 6.03
N ALA A 232 13.02 13.08 4.71
CA ALA A 232 13.74 12.08 3.93
C ALA A 232 15.23 12.48 3.82
N PHE A 233 16.11 11.50 4.01
CA PHE A 233 17.59 11.56 4.02
C PHE A 233 18.26 12.40 2.92
#